data_AF-A0A924FKW6-F1
#
_entry.id   AF-A0A924FKW6-F1
#
_cell.length_a   1.000
_cell.length_b   1.000
_cell.length_c   1.000
_cell.angle_alpha   90.00
_cell.angle_beta   90.00
_cell.angle_gamma   90.00
#
_symmetry.space_group_name_H-M   'P 1'
#
loop_
_entity.id
_entity.type
_entity.pdbx_description
1 polymer ?
#
loop_
_entity_poly.entity_id
_entity_poly.type
_entity_poly.pdbx_seq_one_letter_code
_entity_poly.pdbx_strand_id
1 'polypeptide(L)'
;EYYARLRWLDPAGEVNFYRVAGQNEYTYKTQIRSTPNGPVRDSLIRGQDSWVFNNGSTTTDLGRDGQELISSRGRLAMVYNFRNGEQPSRPKGKLTAYLLNVDENYYRYHDEVARQSKVRNNPFAEPVLIQTNVRGGLGCFGAYNKSTLVIQLK
;
A
#
# COMPACT_ATOMS: atom_id res chain seq x y z
N GLU A 1 2.64 -12.95 9.84
CA GLU A 1 2.30 -11.85 8.91
C GLU A 1 0.95 -12.12 8.25
N TYR A 2 0.22 -11.06 7.89
CA TYR A 2 -1.10 -11.12 7.28
C TYR A 2 -1.06 -10.38 5.95
N TYR A 3 -1.80 -10.90 4.96
CA TYR A 3 -1.75 -10.41 3.59
C TYR A 3 -3.15 -10.33 3.00
N ALA A 4 -3.35 -9.38 2.10
CA ALA A 4 -4.54 -9.26 1.26
C ALA A 4 -4.16 -9.13 -0.22
N ARG A 5 -5.11 -9.50 -1.08
CA ARG A 5 -5.08 -9.26 -2.53
C ARG A 5 -6.45 -8.77 -2.96
N LEU A 6 -6.45 -7.86 -3.93
CA LEU A 6 -7.67 -7.45 -4.61
C LEU A 6 -7.81 -8.31 -5.86
N ARG A 7 -9.05 -8.62 -6.21
CA ARG A 7 -9.45 -9.24 -7.47
C ARG A 7 -10.54 -8.38 -8.09
N TRP A 8 -10.45 -8.14 -9.39
CA TRP A 8 -11.44 -7.35 -10.11
C TRP A 8 -11.50 -7.80 -11.57
N LEU A 9 -12.66 -7.60 -12.19
CA LEU A 9 -12.83 -7.78 -13.62
C LEU A 9 -12.53 -6.45 -14.31
N ASP A 10 -11.65 -6.50 -15.29
CA ASP A 10 -11.31 -5.37 -16.15
C ASP A 10 -12.42 -5.09 -17.17
N PRO A 11 -12.79 -3.81 -17.43
CA PRO A 11 -13.70 -3.47 -18.52
C PRO A 11 -13.06 -3.69 -19.89
N ALA A 12 -13.69 -4.47 -20.75
CA ALA A 12 -13.15 -4.77 -22.08
C ALA A 12 -13.20 -3.57 -23.04
N GLY A 13 -12.24 -3.51 -23.97
CA GLY A 13 -12.23 -2.59 -25.11
C GLY A 13 -11.33 -1.37 -24.95
N GLU A 14 -10.67 -1.20 -23.81
CA GLU A 14 -9.72 -0.10 -23.53
C GLU A 14 -8.54 -0.63 -22.72
N VAL A 15 -7.36 -0.02 -22.88
CA VAL A 15 -6.22 -0.32 -22.01
C VAL A 15 -6.35 0.48 -20.72
N ASN A 16 -6.45 -0.22 -19.61
CA ASN A 16 -6.56 0.31 -18.27
C ASN A 16 -5.26 0.15 -17.47
N PHE A 17 -5.01 1.16 -16.63
CA PHE A 17 -3.94 1.13 -15.65
C PHE A 17 -4.55 1.18 -14.26
N TYR A 18 -3.92 0.45 -13.34
CA TYR A 18 -4.44 0.27 -12.00
C TYR A 18 -3.37 0.51 -10.95
N ARG A 19 -3.80 1.04 -9.81
CA ARG A 19 -3.05 1.01 -8.56
C ARG A 19 -3.91 0.45 -7.44
N VAL A 20 -3.34 -0.44 -6.64
CA VAL A 20 -3.96 -0.94 -5.42
C VAL A 20 -3.37 -0.29 -4.19
N ALA A 21 -4.21 -0.07 -3.18
CA ALA A 21 -3.77 0.36 -1.87
C ALA A 21 -4.71 -0.22 -0.82
N GLY A 22 -4.36 -0.06 0.45
CA GLY A 22 -5.26 -0.43 1.52
C GLY A 22 -4.74 0.04 2.86
N GLN A 23 -5.60 -0.04 3.85
CA GLN A 23 -5.28 0.22 5.24
C GLN A 23 -6.07 -0.73 6.13
N ASN A 24 -5.52 -1.05 7.29
CA ASN A 24 -6.24 -1.82 8.29
C ASN A 24 -6.02 -1.25 9.68
N GLU A 25 -7.01 -1.48 10.51
CA GLU A 25 -6.89 -1.35 11.94
C GLU A 25 -6.16 -2.57 12.53
N TYR A 26 -5.49 -2.35 13.65
CA TYR A 26 -4.85 -3.40 14.45
C TYR A 26 -4.88 -2.98 15.92
N THR A 27 -4.79 -3.96 16.81
CA THR A 27 -4.68 -3.71 18.25
C THR A 27 -3.48 -4.41 18.83
N TYR A 28 -2.78 -3.74 19.74
CA TYR A 28 -1.68 -4.33 20.49
C TYR A 28 -1.74 -3.92 21.96
N LYS A 29 -1.24 -4.81 22.82
CA LYS A 29 -1.00 -4.49 24.22
C LYS A 29 0.39 -3.89 24.35
N THR A 30 0.54 -2.97 25.28
CA THR A 30 1.84 -2.44 25.67
C THR A 30 1.75 -1.81 27.06
N GLN A 31 2.90 -1.61 27.68
CA GLN A 31 3.04 -0.96 28.96
C GLN A 31 3.41 0.51 28.77
N ILE A 32 2.51 1.40 29.17
CA ILE A 32 2.72 2.84 29.01
C ILE A 32 2.97 3.46 30.38
N ARG A 33 3.96 4.33 30.42
CA ARG A 33 4.22 5.22 31.54
C ARG A 33 3.90 6.65 31.07
N SER A 34 2.77 7.20 31.51
CA SER A 34 2.28 8.50 31.04
C SER A 34 3.04 9.71 31.61
N THR A 35 3.80 9.52 32.70
CA THR A 35 4.67 10.55 33.31
C THR A 35 5.98 9.92 33.79
N PRO A 36 7.12 10.63 33.80
CA PRO A 36 8.43 10.05 34.14
C PRO A 36 8.45 9.23 35.45
N ASN A 37 7.69 9.66 36.47
CA ASN A 37 7.60 9.00 37.77
C ASN A 37 6.26 8.29 38.03
N GLY A 38 5.39 8.17 37.03
CA GLY A 38 4.08 7.54 37.16
C GLY A 38 4.14 6.00 37.15
N PRO A 39 3.09 5.32 37.64
CA PRO A 39 2.98 3.88 37.55
C PRO A 39 2.89 3.44 36.08
N VAL A 40 3.51 2.30 35.77
CA VAL A 40 3.36 1.62 34.48
C VAL A 40 1.98 0.97 34.43
N ARG A 41 1.25 1.16 33.33
CA ARG A 41 -0.07 0.57 33.14
C ARG A 41 -0.13 -0.26 31.86
N ASP A 42 -0.70 -1.45 31.99
CA ASP A 42 -1.07 -2.26 30.83
C ASP A 42 -2.14 -1.51 30.03
N SER A 43 -1.87 -1.28 28.76
CA SER A 43 -2.72 -0.50 27.85
C SER A 43 -3.00 -1.31 26.60
N LEU A 44 -4.24 -1.22 26.10
CA LEU A 44 -4.61 -1.73 24.78
C LEU A 44 -4.69 -0.55 23.82
N ILE A 45 -3.78 -0.51 22.85
CA ILE A 45 -3.75 0.54 21.81
C ILE A 45 -4.40 0.02 20.53
N ARG A 46 -5.25 0.85 19.93
CA ARG A 46 -5.78 0.67 18.57
C ARG A 46 -4.99 1.58 17.63
N GLY A 47 -4.41 0.99 16.59
CA GLY A 47 -3.73 1.70 15.52
C GLY A 47 -4.41 1.44 14.18
N GLN A 48 -4.06 2.26 13.20
CA GLN A 48 -4.47 2.11 11.81
C GLN A 48 -3.30 2.55 10.93
N ASP A 49 -2.98 1.75 9.92
CA ASP A 49 -1.88 2.09 9.01
C ASP A 49 -2.07 1.41 7.64
N SER A 50 -1.30 1.87 6.66
CA SER A 50 -1.37 1.46 5.27
C SER A 50 -0.72 0.09 5.04
N TRP A 51 -1.22 -0.61 4.02
CA TRP A 51 -0.60 -1.86 3.57
C TRP A 51 0.68 -1.58 2.79
N VAL A 52 1.60 -2.54 2.84
CA VAL A 52 2.87 -2.49 2.11
C VAL A 52 2.86 -3.49 0.97
N PHE A 53 3.15 -3.02 -0.25
CA PHE A 53 3.20 -3.86 -1.46
C PHE A 53 4.66 -4.01 -1.93
N ASN A 54 5.36 -5.02 -1.40
CA ASN A 54 6.78 -5.25 -1.70
C ASN A 54 7.04 -5.52 -3.19
N ASN A 55 6.08 -6.15 -3.87
CA ASN A 55 6.16 -6.46 -5.31
C ASN A 55 5.46 -5.40 -6.17
N GLY A 56 5.36 -4.16 -5.68
CA GLY A 56 4.70 -3.06 -6.38
C GLY A 56 3.19 -3.04 -6.19
N SER A 57 2.62 -1.85 -6.30
CA SER A 57 1.19 -1.59 -6.15
C SER A 57 0.47 -1.29 -7.47
N THR A 58 1.19 -1.22 -8.58
CA THR A 58 0.67 -0.85 -9.91
C THR A 58 0.54 -2.09 -10.79
N THR A 59 -0.48 -2.14 -11.66
CA THR A 59 -0.65 -3.16 -12.71
C THR A 59 -1.39 -2.57 -13.90
N THR A 60 -1.29 -3.17 -15.08
CA THR A 60 -2.06 -2.80 -16.29
C THR A 60 -2.72 -4.05 -16.87
N ASP A 61 -3.83 -3.88 -17.56
CA ASP A 61 -4.47 -4.92 -18.36
C ASP A 61 -3.82 -5.10 -19.76
N LEU A 62 -2.75 -4.36 -20.11
CA LEU A 62 -2.17 -4.39 -21.44
C LEU A 62 -1.91 -5.83 -21.92
N GLY A 63 -2.53 -6.21 -23.04
CA GLY A 63 -2.48 -7.57 -23.60
C GLY A 63 -3.37 -8.61 -22.90
N ARG A 64 -4.24 -8.17 -21.98
CA ARG A 64 -5.11 -8.98 -21.11
C ARG A 64 -6.51 -8.33 -20.98
N ASP A 65 -6.99 -7.78 -22.08
CA ASP A 65 -8.26 -7.06 -22.18
C ASP A 65 -9.45 -7.88 -21.67
N GLY A 66 -10.27 -7.29 -20.78
CA GLY A 66 -11.48 -7.91 -20.23
C GLY A 66 -11.25 -9.10 -19.28
N GLN A 67 -10.00 -9.37 -18.88
CA GLN A 67 -9.68 -10.50 -18.01
C GLN A 67 -9.80 -10.13 -16.52
N GLU A 68 -9.95 -11.16 -15.68
CA GLU A 68 -9.81 -10.95 -14.23
C GLU A 68 -8.35 -10.62 -13.89
N LEU A 69 -8.16 -9.53 -13.14
CA LEU A 69 -6.87 -9.12 -12.62
C LEU A 69 -6.78 -9.39 -11.12
N ILE A 70 -5.59 -9.79 -10.68
CA ILE A 70 -5.26 -10.05 -9.27
C ILE A 70 -4.07 -9.19 -8.89
N SER A 71 -4.18 -8.47 -7.77
CA SER A 71 -3.09 -7.62 -7.28
C SER A 71 -1.90 -8.41 -6.74
N SER A 72 -0.73 -7.76 -6.72
CA SER A 72 0.36 -8.11 -5.81
C SER A 72 -0.14 -8.24 -4.36
N ARG A 73 0.58 -9.01 -3.52
CA ARG A 73 0.24 -9.17 -2.10
C ARG A 73 0.52 -7.86 -1.36
N GLY A 74 -0.52 -7.29 -0.76
CA GLY A 74 -0.38 -6.22 0.24
C GLY A 74 -0.20 -6.85 1.62
N ARG A 75 0.93 -6.57 2.28
CA ARG A 75 1.14 -6.93 3.68
C ARG A 75 0.36 -5.95 4.55
N LEU A 76 -0.53 -6.47 5.39
CA LEU A 76 -1.33 -5.67 6.32
C LEU A 76 -0.42 -5.06 7.37
N ALA A 77 -0.79 -3.87 7.82
CA ALA A 77 -0.12 -3.18 8.90
C ALA A 77 -0.24 -3.97 10.21
N MET A 78 0.89 -4.05 10.90
CA MET A 78 1.00 -4.61 12.24
C MET A 78 2.20 -3.98 12.95
N VAL A 79 2.11 -3.90 14.28
CA VAL A 79 3.22 -3.49 15.13
C VAL A 79 3.93 -4.73 15.67
N TYR A 80 5.25 -4.71 15.55
CA TYR A 80 6.16 -5.66 16.17
C TYR A 80 6.72 -5.05 17.45
N ASN A 81 6.05 -5.26 18.57
CA ASN A 81 6.60 -4.91 19.87
C ASN A 81 7.46 -6.07 20.37
N PHE A 82 8.77 -6.01 20.14
CA PHE A 82 9.70 -7.00 20.68
C PHE A 82 10.09 -6.73 22.15
N ARG A 83 9.59 -5.64 22.75
CA ARG A 83 9.78 -5.41 24.18
C ARG A 83 8.91 -6.40 24.96
N ASN A 84 9.53 -7.17 25.85
CA ASN A 84 8.90 -8.04 26.85
C ASN A 84 8.18 -9.31 26.32
N GLY A 85 8.52 -9.81 25.13
CA GLY A 85 7.97 -11.08 24.62
C GLY A 85 6.48 -11.02 24.25
N GLU A 86 5.92 -9.82 24.09
CA GLU A 86 4.54 -9.63 23.65
C GLU A 86 4.35 -10.10 22.20
N GLN A 87 3.18 -10.68 21.93
CA GLN A 87 2.83 -11.18 20.60
C GLN A 87 2.65 -10.01 19.62
N PRO A 88 3.08 -10.16 18.34
CA PRO A 88 2.85 -9.15 17.32
C PRO A 88 1.35 -8.85 17.20
N SER A 89 1.03 -7.58 16.96
CA SER A 89 -0.35 -7.12 16.83
C SER A 89 -1.06 -7.91 15.72
N ARG A 90 -2.35 -8.21 15.91
CA ARG A 90 -3.17 -8.82 14.87
C ARG A 90 -4.04 -7.74 14.21
N PRO A 91 -4.19 -7.74 12.86
CA PRO A 91 -5.21 -6.96 12.20
C PRO A 91 -6.57 -7.25 12.84
N LYS A 92 -7.31 -6.21 13.18
CA LYS A 92 -8.61 -6.30 13.84
C LYS A 92 -9.45 -5.12 13.43
N GLY A 93 -10.76 -5.30 13.34
CA GLY A 93 -11.66 -4.20 13.05
C GLY A 93 -11.75 -3.94 11.55
N LYS A 94 -11.69 -2.67 11.16
CA LYS A 94 -11.91 -2.24 9.78
C LYS A 94 -10.69 -2.51 8.90
N LEU A 95 -10.93 -3.17 7.78
CA LEU A 95 -9.99 -3.37 6.69
C LEU A 95 -10.55 -2.68 5.45
N THR A 96 -9.82 -1.72 4.89
CA THR A 96 -10.26 -0.95 3.71
C THR A 96 -9.28 -1.17 2.56
N ALA A 97 -9.78 -1.70 1.44
CA ALA A 97 -9.04 -1.89 0.21
C ALA A 97 -9.44 -0.81 -0.82
N TYR A 98 -8.47 -0.37 -1.61
CA TYR A 98 -8.64 0.62 -2.66
C TYR A 98 -8.16 0.06 -4.00
N LEU A 99 -9.03 0.12 -5.01
CA LEU A 99 -8.67 -0.10 -6.41
C LEU A 99 -8.81 1.24 -7.12
N LEU A 100 -7.70 1.74 -7.64
CA LEU A 100 -7.67 2.96 -8.44
C LEU A 100 -7.52 2.55 -9.90
N ASN A 101 -8.45 2.95 -10.76
CA ASN A 101 -8.22 3.05 -12.20
C ASN A 101 -7.56 4.41 -12.44
N VAL A 102 -6.37 4.41 -13.03
CA VAL A 102 -5.48 5.58 -13.12
C VAL A 102 -5.16 5.86 -14.59
N ASP A 103 -4.87 7.12 -14.92
CA ASP A 103 -4.35 7.41 -16.25
C ASP A 103 -2.90 6.91 -16.41
N GLU A 104 -2.46 6.86 -17.67
CA GLU A 104 -1.14 6.36 -18.03
C GLU A 104 0.02 7.17 -17.40
N ASN A 105 -0.10 8.50 -17.30
CA ASN A 105 0.96 9.33 -16.71
C ASN A 105 1.11 9.01 -15.22
N TYR A 106 -0.01 8.90 -14.51
CA TYR A 106 -0.01 8.49 -13.10
C TYR A 106 0.66 7.12 -12.94
N TYR A 107 0.28 6.15 -13.77
CA TYR A 107 0.84 4.80 -13.74
C TYR A 107 2.35 4.81 -13.93
N ARG A 108 2.82 5.42 -15.03
CA ARG A 108 4.24 5.49 -15.40
C ARG A 108 5.06 6.15 -14.31
N TYR A 109 4.63 7.31 -13.83
CA TYR A 109 5.34 8.03 -12.78
C TYR A 109 5.50 7.19 -11.50
N HIS A 110 4.43 6.55 -11.02
CA HIS A 110 4.50 5.75 -9.80
C HIS A 110 5.29 4.44 -9.98
N ASP A 111 5.24 3.84 -11.16
CA ASP A 111 6.05 2.67 -11.50
C ASP A 111 7.55 3.03 -11.58
N GLU A 112 7.89 4.15 -12.22
CA GLU A 112 9.26 4.68 -12.32
C GLU A 112 9.83 5.04 -10.94
N VAL A 113 9.06 5.73 -10.09
CA VAL A 113 9.46 6.01 -8.71
C VAL A 113 9.69 4.72 -7.92
N ALA A 114 8.84 3.70 -8.11
CA ALA A 114 9.03 2.40 -7.48
C ALA A 114 10.30 1.70 -7.97
N ARG A 115 10.61 1.75 -9.28
CA ARG A 115 11.87 1.23 -9.84
C ARG A 115 13.09 1.98 -9.31
N GLN A 116 13.05 3.30 -9.27
CA GLN A 116 14.15 4.13 -8.73
C GLN A 116 14.42 3.79 -7.25
N SER A 117 13.37 3.56 -6.47
CA SER A 117 13.51 3.13 -5.07
C SER A 117 14.18 1.77 -4.92
N LYS A 118 13.94 0.82 -5.86
CA LYS A 118 14.54 -0.52 -5.83
C LYS A 118 16.05 -0.52 -6.16
N VAL A 119 16.51 0.40 -7.00
CA VAL A 119 17.94 0.53 -7.34
C VAL A 119 18.69 1.49 -6.41
N ARG A 120 17.99 2.09 -5.44
CA ARG A 120 18.57 3.04 -4.49
C ARG A 120 19.75 2.41 -3.76
N ASN A 121 20.83 3.18 -3.61
CA ASN A 121 22.09 2.78 -2.96
C ASN A 121 22.86 1.66 -3.67
N ASN A 122 22.52 1.33 -4.92
CA ASN A 122 23.38 0.51 -5.77
C ASN A 122 24.20 1.42 -6.70
N PRO A 123 25.51 1.62 -6.47
CA PRO A 123 26.33 2.51 -7.28
C PRO A 123 26.61 1.98 -8.70
N PHE A 124 26.25 0.73 -8.99
CA PHE A 124 26.40 0.09 -10.30
C PHE A 124 25.09 -0.04 -11.07
N ALA A 125 23.97 0.41 -10.49
CA ALA A 125 22.68 0.37 -11.18
C ALA A 125 22.53 1.59 -12.10
N GLU A 126 21.92 1.35 -13.26
CA GLU A 126 21.53 2.45 -14.15
C GLU A 126 20.44 3.32 -13.50
N PRO A 127 20.51 4.66 -13.63
CA PRO A 127 19.47 5.55 -13.12
C PRO A 127 18.14 5.32 -13.84
N VAL A 128 17.04 5.33 -13.09
CA VAL A 128 15.70 5.26 -13.68
C VAL A 128 15.27 6.68 -14.03
N LEU A 129 15.04 6.95 -15.32
CA LEU A 129 14.47 8.21 -15.77
C LEU A 129 13.00 8.29 -15.30
N ILE A 130 12.67 9.34 -14.54
CA ILE A 130 11.29 9.64 -14.15
C ILE A 130 10.72 10.65 -15.15
N GLN A 131 9.66 10.28 -15.84
CA GLN A 131 9.01 11.11 -16.83
C GLN A 131 8.24 12.26 -16.17
N THR A 132 8.22 13.41 -16.85
CA THR A 132 7.40 14.56 -16.47
C THR A 132 6.42 14.92 -17.58
N ASN A 133 5.20 15.28 -17.20
CA ASN A 133 4.21 15.87 -18.10
C ASN A 133 3.92 17.35 -17.75
N VAL A 134 4.76 17.98 -16.93
CA VAL A 134 4.65 19.39 -16.54
C VAL A 134 5.53 20.23 -17.47
N ARG A 135 4.92 21.13 -18.26
CA ARG A 135 5.67 22.02 -19.13
C ARG A 135 6.48 23.02 -18.32
N GLY A 136 7.80 23.01 -18.49
CA GLY A 136 8.72 23.92 -17.79
C GLY A 136 9.00 23.55 -16.33
N GLY A 137 8.70 22.31 -15.92
CA GLY A 137 8.90 21.87 -14.55
C GLY A 137 9.19 20.38 -14.44
N LEU A 138 9.22 19.89 -13.18
CA LEU A 138 9.36 18.48 -12.84
C LEU A 138 8.11 18.02 -12.10
N GLY A 139 7.74 16.75 -12.28
CA GLY A 139 6.60 16.12 -11.62
C GLY A 139 5.58 15.53 -12.60
N CYS A 140 4.46 15.07 -12.06
CA CYS A 140 3.41 14.42 -12.81
C CYS A 140 2.04 14.95 -12.37
N PHE A 141 1.25 15.43 -13.32
CA PHE A 141 -0.19 15.55 -13.17
C PHE A 141 -0.85 14.25 -13.63
N GLY A 142 -1.65 13.65 -12.77
CA GLY A 142 -2.40 12.44 -13.07
C GLY A 142 -3.78 12.46 -12.45
N ALA A 143 -4.65 11.61 -12.95
CA ALA A 143 -6.02 11.41 -12.56
C ALA A 143 -6.25 9.95 -12.16
N TYR A 144 -7.24 9.75 -11.30
CA TYR A 144 -7.70 8.41 -10.97
C TYR A 144 -9.19 8.41 -10.61
N ASN A 145 -9.85 7.29 -10.88
CA ASN A 145 -11.12 6.91 -10.27
C ASN A 145 -10.86 5.83 -9.21
N LYS A 146 -11.52 5.93 -8.05
CA LYS A 146 -11.27 5.05 -6.90
C LYS A 146 -12.51 4.28 -6.49
N SER A 147 -12.40 2.96 -6.56
CA SER A 147 -13.30 2.00 -5.93
C SER A 147 -12.78 1.63 -4.53
N THR A 148 -13.69 1.54 -3.56
CA THR A 148 -13.35 1.23 -2.16
C THR A 148 -14.15 0.03 -1.67
N LEU A 149 -13.46 -0.94 -1.07
CA LEU A 149 -14.07 -2.08 -0.40
C LEU A 149 -13.75 -2.04 1.09
N VAL A 150 -14.76 -2.14 1.93
CA VAL A 150 -14.61 -2.18 3.40
C VAL A 150 -15.03 -3.54 3.91
N ILE A 151 -14.16 -4.18 4.69
CA ILE A 151 -14.40 -5.47 5.35
C ILE A 151 -14.22 -5.28 6.85
N GLN A 152 -15.14 -5.82 7.64
CA GLN A 152 -15.02 -5.87 9.10
C GLN A 152 -14.46 -7.24 9.50
N LEU A 153 -13.26 -7.25 10.08
CA LEU A 153 -12.67 -8.44 10.68
C LEU A 153 -13.33 -8.69 12.05
N LYS A 154 -13.78 -9.92 12.28
CA LYS A 154 -14.31 -10.38 13.57
C LYS A 154 -13.18 -10.71 14.54
#